data_AF-M4SJ41-F1
#
_entry.id   AF-M4SJ41-F1
#
_cell.length_a   1.000
_cell.length_b   1.000
_cell.length_c   1.000
_cell.angle_alpha   90.00
_cell.angle_beta   90.00
_cell.angle_gamma   90.00
#
_symmetry.space_group_name_H-M   'P 1'
#
loop_
_entity.id
_entity.type
_entity.pdbx_description
1 polymer ?
#
loop_
_entity_poly.entity_id
_entity_poly.type
_entity_poly.pdbx_seq_one_letter_code
_entity_poly.pdbx_strand_id
1 'polypeptide(L)'
;TNAVKLLGSNHRTLALYGEALSRDSLTQEKSKTYLYKAIKGDPENQEAVICLVRVCMTLQQFTEALEVLGKYIRHNPSNPRLMHIYSELMKKCGKSDEAIIYMNKA
;
A
#
# COMPACT_ATOMS: atom_id res chain seq x y z
N THR A 1 8.56 5.29 -20.51
CA THR A 1 9.86 4.90 -19.91
C THR A 1 9.73 3.52 -19.30
N ASN A 2 10.17 2.50 -20.05
CA ASN A 2 9.95 1.08 -19.77
C ASN A 2 10.87 0.53 -18.66
N ALA A 3 10.69 0.97 -17.41
CA ALA A 3 11.47 0.45 -16.27
C ALA A 3 11.39 -1.09 -16.15
N VAL A 4 10.24 -1.67 -16.49
CA VAL A 4 10.01 -3.13 -16.49
C VAL A 4 10.78 -3.86 -17.59
N LYS A 5 11.01 -3.24 -18.77
CA LYS A 5 11.80 -3.86 -19.85
C LYS A 5 13.31 -3.75 -19.61
N LEU A 6 13.77 -2.73 -18.88
CA LEU A 6 15.21 -2.44 -18.74
C LEU A 6 15.86 -3.18 -17.56
N LEU A 7 15.11 -3.45 -16.49
CA LEU A 7 15.66 -3.96 -15.22
C LEU A 7 15.31 -5.43 -14.92
N GLY A 8 14.61 -6.10 -15.83
CA GLY A 8 14.05 -7.42 -15.59
C GLY A 8 12.80 -7.38 -14.69
N SER A 9 11.96 -8.40 -14.81
CA SER A 9 10.67 -8.56 -14.11
C SER A 9 10.84 -8.87 -12.62
N ASN A 10 11.64 -8.09 -11.89
CA ASN A 10 11.87 -8.31 -10.46
C ASN A 10 10.86 -7.52 -9.60
N HIS A 11 10.49 -8.03 -8.44
CA HIS A 11 9.44 -7.43 -7.59
C HIS A 11 9.77 -5.98 -7.20
N ARG A 12 11.08 -5.69 -7.05
CA ARG A 12 11.61 -4.34 -6.79
C ARG A 12 11.41 -3.37 -7.96
N THR A 13 11.50 -3.84 -9.21
CA THR A 13 11.31 -2.99 -10.40
C THR A 13 9.83 -2.69 -10.60
N LEU A 14 8.95 -3.64 -10.25
CA LEU A 14 7.50 -3.43 -10.21
C LEU A 14 7.10 -2.43 -9.12
N ALA A 15 7.74 -2.47 -7.95
CA ALA A 15 7.50 -1.48 -6.89
C ALA A 15 7.87 -0.06 -7.34
N LEU A 16 9.07 0.12 -7.89
CA LEU A 16 9.54 1.42 -8.42
C LEU A 16 8.67 1.92 -9.57
N TYR A 17 8.20 1.01 -10.43
CA TYR A 17 7.30 1.36 -11.52
C TYR A 17 5.92 1.77 -11.00
N GLY A 18 5.39 1.04 -10.02
CA GLY A 18 4.16 1.39 -9.31
C GLY A 18 4.26 2.76 -8.65
N GLU A 19 5.35 3.05 -7.94
CA GLU A 19 5.60 4.36 -7.33
C GLU A 19 5.71 5.49 -8.38
N ALA A 20 6.36 5.24 -9.51
CA ALA A 20 6.41 6.23 -10.59
C ALA A 20 5.00 6.57 -11.11
N LEU A 21 4.14 5.56 -11.24
CA LEU A 21 2.74 5.71 -11.67
C LEU A 21 1.85 6.33 -10.58
N SER A 22 2.21 6.30 -9.30
CA SER A 22 1.38 6.92 -8.26
C SER A 22 1.43 8.45 -8.29
N ARG A 23 2.43 9.02 -8.99
CA ARG A 23 2.62 10.48 -9.10
C ARG A 23 1.59 11.15 -10.01
N ASP A 24 1.01 10.41 -10.94
CA ASP A 24 -0.02 10.89 -11.85
C ASP A 24 -1.38 10.31 -11.44
N SER A 25 -2.39 11.18 -11.30
CA SER A 25 -3.75 10.81 -10.92
C SER A 25 -4.39 9.85 -11.92
N LEU A 26 -4.07 9.98 -13.21
CA LEU A 26 -4.60 9.13 -14.28
C LEU A 26 -4.05 7.70 -14.20
N THR A 27 -2.93 7.48 -13.50
CA THR A 27 -2.28 6.18 -13.41
C THR A 27 -2.33 5.54 -12.03
N GLN A 28 -3.12 6.06 -11.10
CA GLN A 28 -3.23 5.52 -9.74
C GLN A 28 -3.76 4.07 -9.71
N GLU A 29 -4.76 3.73 -10.51
CA GLU A 29 -5.27 2.34 -10.59
C GLU A 29 -4.23 1.37 -11.18
N LYS A 30 -3.44 1.83 -12.16
CA LYS A 30 -2.31 1.06 -12.70
C LYS A 30 -1.22 0.91 -11.65
N SER A 31 -0.89 1.97 -10.94
CA SER A 31 0.08 1.98 -9.83
C SER A 31 -0.29 0.92 -8.80
N LYS A 32 -1.53 0.94 -8.30
CA LYS A 32 -2.09 -0.05 -7.38
C LYS A 32 -1.89 -1.48 -7.89
N THR A 33 -2.23 -1.74 -9.16
CA THR A 33 -2.06 -3.07 -9.78
C THR A 33 -0.61 -3.55 -9.77
N TYR A 34 0.35 -2.68 -10.11
CA TYR A 34 1.77 -3.05 -10.13
C TYR A 34 2.35 -3.20 -8.72
N LEU A 35 1.91 -2.39 -7.76
CA LEU A 35 2.31 -2.50 -6.36
C LEU A 35 1.80 -3.80 -5.73
N TYR A 36 0.58 -4.23 -6.04
CA TYR A 36 0.10 -5.56 -5.63
C TYR A 36 0.95 -6.70 -6.18
N LYS A 37 1.37 -6.62 -7.45
CA LYS A 37 2.28 -7.61 -8.04
C LYS A 37 3.65 -7.61 -7.36
N ALA A 38 4.15 -6.43 -6.98
CA ALA A 38 5.40 -6.30 -6.24
C ALA A 38 5.30 -6.97 -4.86
N ILE A 39 4.25 -6.69 -4.09
CA ILE A 39 4.03 -7.28 -2.75
C ILE A 39 3.82 -8.80 -2.84
N LYS A 40 3.14 -9.29 -3.89
CA LYS A 40 2.95 -10.74 -4.07
C LYS A 40 4.27 -11.48 -4.28
N GLY A 41 5.24 -10.84 -4.94
CA GLY A 41 6.57 -11.42 -5.16
C GLY A 41 7.55 -11.19 -4.01
N ASP A 42 7.36 -10.12 -3.25
CA ASP A 42 8.12 -9.80 -2.05
C ASP A 42 7.20 -9.22 -0.96
N PRO A 43 6.59 -10.09 -0.13
CA PRO A 43 5.66 -9.68 0.92
C PRO A 43 6.32 -8.86 2.04
N GLU A 44 7.64 -8.92 2.18
CA GLU A 44 8.40 -8.18 3.19
C GLU A 44 8.77 -6.76 2.73
N ASN A 45 8.56 -6.44 1.44
CA ASN A 45 8.87 -5.13 0.88
C ASN A 45 7.97 -4.02 1.45
N GLN A 46 8.47 -3.41 2.52
CA GLN A 46 7.79 -2.34 3.24
C GLN A 46 7.46 -1.14 2.34
N GLU A 47 8.38 -0.75 1.47
CA GLU A 47 8.21 0.43 0.63
C GLU A 47 7.08 0.22 -0.40
N ALA A 48 6.96 -1.00 -0.95
CA ALA A 48 5.85 -1.35 -1.83
C ALA A 48 4.50 -1.28 -1.10
N VAL A 49 4.44 -1.75 0.15
CA VAL A 49 3.24 -1.68 1.01
C VAL A 49 2.87 -0.24 1.34
N ILE A 50 3.85 0.59 1.73
CA ILE A 50 3.63 2.01 2.01
C ILE A 50 3.11 2.74 0.77
N CYS A 51 3.70 2.49 -0.40
CA CYS A 51 3.26 3.07 -1.66
C CYS A 51 1.82 2.64 -1.99
N LEU A 52 1.49 1.35 -1.83
CA LEU A 52 0.14 0.84 -2.08
C LEU A 52 -0.88 1.52 -1.17
N VAL A 53 -0.60 1.62 0.13
CA VAL A 53 -1.47 2.29 1.10
C VAL A 53 -1.69 3.75 0.73
N ARG A 54 -0.65 4.49 0.33
CA ARG A 54 -0.78 5.89 -0.11
C ARG A 54 -1.61 6.04 -1.38
N VAL A 55 -1.46 5.12 -2.34
CA VAL A 55 -2.27 5.10 -3.55
C VAL A 55 -3.73 4.85 -3.20
N CYS A 56 -4.03 3.84 -2.36
CA CYS A 56 -5.38 3.56 -1.89
C CYS A 56 -5.99 4.75 -1.12
N MET A 57 -5.21 5.43 -0.27
CA MET A 57 -5.65 6.67 0.40
C MET A 57 -6.01 7.79 -0.59
N THR A 58 -5.24 7.93 -1.67
CA THR A 58 -5.51 8.95 -2.69
C THR A 58 -6.75 8.63 -3.51
N LEU A 59 -7.00 7.33 -3.75
CA LEU A 59 -8.23 6.81 -4.34
C LEU A 59 -9.42 6.77 -3.36
N GLN A 60 -9.23 7.24 -2.12
CA GLN A 60 -10.22 7.18 -1.03
C GLN A 60 -10.68 5.76 -0.66
N GLN A 61 -9.90 4.74 -1.04
CA GLN A 61 -10.11 3.32 -0.71
C GLN A 61 -9.52 3.01 0.67
N PHE A 62 -10.05 3.66 1.71
CA PHE A 62 -9.47 3.61 3.06
C PHE A 62 -9.59 2.22 3.72
N THR A 63 -10.67 1.48 3.44
CA THR A 63 -10.90 0.12 3.95
C THR A 63 -9.87 -0.87 3.44
N GLU A 64 -9.58 -0.84 2.14
CA GLU A 64 -8.55 -1.66 1.52
C GLU A 64 -7.15 -1.31 2.03
N ALA A 65 -6.86 -0.01 2.15
CA ALA A 65 -5.60 0.46 2.73
C ALA A 65 -5.39 -0.07 4.15
N LEU A 66 -6.45 -0.13 4.97
CA LEU A 66 -6.41 -0.64 6.34
C LEU A 66 -6.16 -2.15 6.38
N GLU A 67 -6.81 -2.90 5.49
CA GLU A 67 -6.62 -4.34 5.39
C GLU A 67 -5.18 -4.69 5.02
N VAL A 68 -4.63 -4.01 4.00
CA VAL A 68 -3.25 -4.22 3.53
C VAL A 68 -2.26 -3.86 4.64
N LEU A 69 -2.39 -2.68 5.24
CA LEU A 69 -1.47 -2.22 6.27
C LEU A 69 -1.58 -3.05 7.55
N GLY A 70 -2.81 -3.43 7.95
CA GLY A 70 -3.05 -4.28 9.12
C GLY A 70 -2.47 -5.69 8.95
N LYS A 71 -2.61 -6.30 7.76
CA LYS A 71 -1.94 -7.57 7.43
C LYS A 71 -0.42 -7.45 7.57
N TYR A 72 0.16 -6.38 7.03
CA TYR A 72 1.62 -6.20 7.08
C TYR A 72 2.15 -5.95 8.50
N ILE A 73 1.49 -5.09 9.29
CA ILE A 73 1.93 -4.76 10.67
C ILE A 73 1.82 -5.98 11.60
N ARG A 74 0.85 -6.89 11.40
CA ARG A 74 0.78 -8.14 12.18
C ARG A 74 2.04 -8.99 12.07
N HIS A 75 2.66 -9.00 10.89
CA HIS A 75 3.92 -9.70 10.66
C HIS A 75 5.15 -8.84 10.98
N ASN A 76 5.02 -7.51 10.91
CA ASN A 76 6.10 -6.55 11.14
C ASN A 76 5.67 -5.46 12.15
N PRO A 77 5.50 -5.82 13.45
CA PRO A 77 4.91 -4.90 14.43
C PRO A 77 5.83 -3.74 14.86
N SER A 78 7.11 -3.76 14.47
CA SER A 78 8.14 -2.89 15.05
C SER A 78 8.51 -1.65 14.21
N ASN A 79 7.65 -1.18 13.30
CA ASN A 79 7.95 0.02 12.50
C ASN A 79 7.12 1.26 12.89
N PRO A 80 7.74 2.28 13.52
CA PRO A 80 7.07 3.53 13.89
C PRO A 80 6.46 4.30 12.72
N ARG A 81 7.06 4.25 11.53
CA ARG A 81 6.52 4.90 10.32
C ARG A 81 5.18 4.26 9.91
N LEU A 82 5.07 2.94 10.00
CA LEU A 82 3.84 2.23 9.65
C LEU A 82 2.75 2.51 10.68
N MET A 83 3.09 2.59 11.96
CA MET A 83 2.15 3.01 13.00
C MET A 83 1.61 4.42 12.72
N HIS A 84 2.46 5.37 12.34
CA HIS A 84 2.01 6.71 11.97
C HIS A 84 1.04 6.70 10.79
N ILE A 85 1.35 5.96 9.72
CA ILE A 85 0.46 5.82 8.55
C ILE A 85 -0.86 5.15 8.96
N TYR A 86 -0.80 4.12 9.82
CA TYR A 86 -1.98 3.42 10.31
C TYR A 86 -2.87 4.35 11.13
N SER A 87 -2.30 5.16 12.03
CA SER A 87 -3.04 6.17 12.79
C SER A 87 -3.67 7.25 11.89
N GLU A 88 -2.95 7.72 10.87
CA GLU A 88 -3.48 8.68 9.90
C GLU A 88 -4.66 8.09 9.13
N LEU A 89 -4.49 6.85 8.65
CA LEU A 89 -5.50 6.12 7.93
C LEU A 89 -6.74 5.85 8.80
N MET A 90 -6.53 5.50 10.08
CA MET A 90 -7.59 5.36 11.08
C MET A 90 -8.33 6.66 11.34
N LYS A 91 -7.66 7.82 11.34
CA LYS A 91 -8.36 9.13 11.45
C LYS A 91 -9.18 9.44 10.20
N LYS A 92 -8.72 9.04 9.02
CA LYS A 92 -9.46 9.19 7.76
C LYS A 92 -10.65 8.24 7.71
N CYS A 93 -10.46 7.00 8.16
CA CYS A 93 -11.51 6.00 8.30
C CYS A 93 -12.46 6.29 9.45
N GLY A 94 -12.06 6.88 10.58
CA GLY A 94 -12.93 7.23 11.71
C GLY A 94 -13.98 8.32 11.40
N LYS A 95 -14.01 8.82 10.17
CA LYS A 95 -15.16 9.51 9.57
C LYS A 95 -16.18 8.55 8.94
N SER A 96 -15.97 7.24 9.03
CA SER A 96 -16.70 6.14 8.43
C SER A 96 -16.58 4.93 9.36
N ASP A 97 -17.58 4.65 10.19
CA ASP A 97 -17.58 3.79 11.38
C ASP A 97 -17.01 2.33 11.25
N GLU A 98 -16.56 1.90 10.07
CA GLU A 98 -16.12 0.55 9.72
C GLU A 98 -14.73 0.14 10.26
N ALA A 99 -13.85 1.09 10.57
CA ALA A 99 -12.47 0.79 11.01
C ALA A 99 -12.38 -0.02 12.31
N ILE A 100 -13.35 0.16 13.21
CA ILE A 100 -13.39 -0.50 14.52
C ILE A 100 -13.62 -2.01 14.38
N ILE A 101 -14.33 -2.44 13.34
CA ILE A 101 -14.64 -3.87 13.10
C ILE A 101 -13.36 -4.66 12.79
N TYR A 102 -12.38 -4.04 12.13
CA TYR A 102 -11.13 -4.70 11.77
C TYR A 102 -10.23 -4.99 12.99
N MET A 103 -10.40 -4.25 14.09
CA MET A 103 -9.66 -4.48 15.33
C MET A 103 -10.20 -5.67 16.13
N ASN A 104 -11.51 -5.96 16.06
CA ASN A 104 -12.12 -7.10 16.75
C ASN A 104 -11.94 -8.45 16.01
N LYS A 105 -11.39 -8.43 14.80
CA LYS A 105 -11.08 -9.63 13.99
C LYS A 105 -9.59 -9.93 13.88
N ALA A 106 -8.73 -9.12 14.49
CA ALA A 106 -7.29 -9.39 14.64
C ALA A 106 -7.02 -9.94 16.04
#